data_AF-A0A0N7H7Q3-F1
#
_entry.id   AF-A0A0N7H7Q3-F1
#
_cell.length_a   1.000
_cell.length_b   1.000
_cell.length_c   1.000
_cell.angle_alpha   90.00
_cell.angle_beta   90.00
_cell.angle_gamma   90.00
#
_symmetry.space_group_name_H-M   'P 1'
#
loop_
_entity.id
_entity.type
_entity.pdbx_description
1 polymer ?
#
loop_
_entity_poly.entity_id
_entity_poly.type
_entity_poly.pdbx_seq_one_letter_code
_entity_poly.pdbx_strand_id
1 'polypeptide(L)'
;MRRASGLSFLADLICVVVFCTIGRRSHAEGITVAGIAETAWPFLTGTVVGWLISRGWQRPTSLAPTGIVVWISTVVVGMVLRKLTSAGVAVSFIVVASVATAVLLLGWRGVLAAVRRRQSA
;
A
#
# COMPACT_ATOMS: atom_id res chain seq x y z
N MET A 1 -18.07 12.66 -4.77
CA MET A 1 -16.60 12.53 -4.95
C MET A 1 -15.84 12.40 -3.63
N ARG A 2 -16.00 13.30 -2.64
CA ARG A 2 -15.26 13.25 -1.35
C ARG A 2 -15.37 11.91 -0.60
N ARG A 3 -16.57 11.33 -0.48
CA ARG A 3 -16.79 10.03 0.20
C ARG A 3 -16.05 8.86 -0.48
N ALA A 4 -16.08 8.79 -1.80
CA ALA A 4 -15.41 7.74 -2.58
C ALA A 4 -13.88 7.83 -2.44
N SER A 5 -13.34 9.06 -2.44
CA SER A 5 -11.91 9.29 -2.17
C SER A 5 -11.49 8.81 -0.78
N GLY A 6 -12.30 9.12 0.25
CA GLY A 6 -12.01 8.69 1.62
C GLY A 6 -11.99 7.17 1.76
N LEU A 7 -12.96 6.46 1.17
CA LEU A 7 -13.02 5.00 1.20
C LEU A 7 -11.85 4.35 0.47
N SER A 8 -11.46 4.87 -0.71
CA SER A 8 -10.30 4.34 -1.45
C SER A 8 -8.99 4.57 -0.72
N PHE A 9 -8.82 5.74 -0.08
CA PHE A 9 -7.65 6.01 0.74
C PHE A 9 -7.59 5.07 1.94
N LEU A 10 -8.71 4.91 2.66
CA LEU A 10 -8.81 3.98 3.78
C LEU A 10 -8.51 2.53 3.37
N ALA A 11 -9.00 2.09 2.20
CA ALA A 11 -8.70 0.77 1.67
C ALA A 11 -7.19 0.56 1.49
N ASP A 12 -6.46 1.55 0.95
CA ASP A 12 -5.01 1.46 0.80
C ASP A 12 -4.29 1.39 2.14
N LEU A 13 -4.71 2.20 3.12
CA LEU A 13 -4.13 2.14 4.48
C LEU A 13 -4.37 0.78 5.13
N ILE A 14 -5.58 0.21 4.99
CA ILE A 14 -5.90 -1.13 5.48
C ILE A 14 -5.04 -2.18 4.78
N CYS A 15 -4.87 -2.10 3.46
CA CYS A 15 -3.98 -3.00 2.71
C CYS A 15 -2.55 -2.99 3.27
N VAL A 16 -2.00 -1.81 3.56
CA VAL A 16 -0.65 -1.68 4.14
C VAL A 16 -0.57 -2.26 5.54
N VAL A 17 -1.54 -1.96 6.41
CA VAL A 17 -1.60 -2.52 7.77
C VAL A 17 -1.72 -4.04 7.74
N VAL A 18 -2.54 -4.59 6.84
CA VAL A 18 -2.68 -6.04 6.62
C VAL A 18 -1.36 -6.65 6.17
N PHE A 19 -0.69 -6.04 5.18
CA PHE A 19 0.64 -6.47 4.74
C PHE A 19 1.63 -6.53 5.91
N CYS A 20 1.74 -5.47 6.70
CA CYS A 20 2.67 -5.43 7.84
C CYS A 20 2.29 -6.43 8.92
N THR A 21 1.01 -6.60 9.24
CA THR A 21 0.53 -7.56 10.24
C THR A 21 0.84 -9.00 9.82
N ILE A 22 0.57 -9.35 8.56
CA ILE A 22 0.90 -10.67 8.01
C ILE A 22 2.41 -10.88 7.98
N GLY A 23 3.17 -9.89 7.51
CA GLY A 23 4.63 -9.94 7.45
C GLY A 23 5.26 -10.23 8.82
N ARG A 24 4.83 -9.52 9.87
CA ARG A 24 5.29 -9.77 11.24
C ARG A 24 5.02 -11.21 11.67
N ARG A 25 3.79 -11.69 11.47
CA ARG A 25 3.42 -13.07 11.78
C ARG A 25 4.27 -14.09 11.02
N SER A 26 4.54 -13.84 9.74
CA SER A 26 5.38 -14.70 8.89
C SER A 26 6.83 -14.77 9.35
N HIS A 27 7.34 -13.70 9.96
CA HIS A 27 8.68 -13.65 10.54
C HIS A 27 8.72 -14.07 12.03
N ALA A 28 7.64 -14.67 12.54
CA ALA A 28 7.48 -15.04 13.95
C ALA A 28 7.66 -13.86 14.93
N GLU A 29 7.44 -12.63 14.46
CA GLU A 29 7.44 -11.44 15.29
C GLU A 29 6.10 -11.31 16.03
N GLY A 30 6.12 -10.75 17.24
CA GLY A 30 4.91 -10.55 18.03
C GLY A 30 3.90 -9.61 17.37
N ILE A 31 2.61 -9.97 17.40
CA ILE A 31 1.49 -9.15 16.90
C ILE A 31 1.04 -8.22 18.03
N THR A 32 1.77 -7.13 18.23
CA THR A 32 1.41 -6.05 19.16
C THR A 32 1.05 -4.79 18.38
N VAL A 33 0.19 -3.93 18.94
CA VAL A 33 -0.19 -2.66 18.30
C VAL A 33 1.04 -1.81 17.99
N ALA A 34 1.98 -1.71 18.94
CA ALA A 34 3.23 -0.98 18.77
C ALA A 34 4.11 -1.58 17.66
N GLY A 35 4.28 -2.92 17.62
CA GLY A 35 5.10 -3.57 16.60
C GLY A 35 4.51 -3.46 15.19
N ILE A 36 3.18 -3.54 15.06
CA ILE A 36 2.49 -3.27 13.79
C ILE A 36 2.73 -1.83 13.37
N ALA A 37 2.55 -0.86 14.28
CA ALA A 37 2.77 0.55 13.99
C ALA A 37 4.23 0.84 13.55
N GLU A 38 5.21 0.26 14.25
CA GLU A 38 6.63 0.36 13.93
C GLU A 38 6.96 -0.21 12.55
N THR A 39 6.32 -1.31 12.17
CA THR A 39 6.52 -1.91 10.85
C THR A 39 5.79 -1.15 9.75
N ALA A 40 4.61 -0.60 10.03
CA ALA A 40 3.71 -0.02 9.05
C ALA A 40 3.99 1.45 8.73
N TRP A 41 4.44 2.26 9.70
CA TRP A 41 4.61 3.71 9.48
C TRP A 41 5.48 4.09 8.27
N PRO A 42 6.56 3.37 7.90
CA PRO A 42 7.36 3.71 6.72
C PRO A 42 6.53 3.57 5.42
N PHE A 43 5.78 2.47 5.32
CA PHE A 43 4.95 2.17 4.16
C PHE A 43 3.72 3.07 4.09
N LEU A 44 3.05 3.31 5.23
CA LEU A 44 1.93 4.23 5.31
C LEU A 44 2.34 5.65 4.89
N THR A 45 3.54 6.09 5.29
CA THR A 45 4.11 7.38 4.83
C THR A 45 4.25 7.39 3.32
N GLY A 46 4.79 6.33 2.73
CA GLY A 46 4.88 6.18 1.28
C GLY A 46 3.53 6.16 0.57
N THR A 47 2.51 5.54 1.16
CA THR A 47 1.14 5.54 0.64
C THR A 47 0.54 6.94 0.63
N VAL A 48 0.70 7.71 1.72
CA VAL A 48 0.27 9.11 1.81
C VAL A 48 0.98 9.95 0.74
N VAL A 49 2.30 9.83 0.63
CA VAL A 49 3.10 10.53 -0.39
C VAL A 49 2.60 10.19 -1.80
N GLY A 50 2.34 8.93 -2.10
CA GLY A 50 1.83 8.52 -3.40
C GLY A 50 0.42 9.06 -3.70
N TRP A 51 -0.44 9.20 -2.70
CA TRP A 51 -1.74 9.84 -2.83
C TRP A 51 -1.61 11.33 -3.16
N LEU A 52 -0.66 12.02 -2.52
CA LEU A 52 -0.36 13.43 -2.81
C LEU A 52 0.19 13.62 -4.22
N ILE A 53 1.19 12.83 -4.61
CA ILE A 53 1.83 12.89 -5.95
C ILE A 53 0.81 12.62 -7.06
N SER A 54 0.00 11.57 -6.90
CA SER A 54 -1.01 11.20 -7.92
C SER A 54 -2.23 12.11 -7.94
N ARG A 55 -2.38 13.00 -6.94
CA ARG A 55 -3.65 13.68 -6.64
C ARG A 55 -4.79 12.67 -6.57
N GLY A 56 -4.59 11.59 -5.80
CA GLY A 56 -5.44 10.39 -5.80
C GLY A 56 -6.92 10.69 -5.57
N TRP A 57 -7.26 11.80 -4.92
CA TRP A 57 -8.63 12.28 -4.76
C TRP A 57 -9.36 12.61 -6.06
N GLN A 58 -8.66 12.87 -7.16
CA GLN A 58 -9.25 13.12 -8.47
C GLN A 58 -9.71 11.83 -9.17
N ARG A 59 -8.95 10.73 -9.01
CA ARG A 59 -9.21 9.43 -9.64
C ARG A 59 -8.88 8.27 -8.69
N PRO A 60 -9.60 8.13 -7.57
CA PRO A 60 -9.19 7.29 -6.44
C PRO A 60 -9.19 5.78 -6.73
N THR A 61 -10.07 5.33 -7.61
CA THR A 61 -10.20 3.93 -8.02
C THR A 61 -9.41 3.59 -9.28
N SER A 62 -8.65 4.54 -9.86
CA SER A 62 -7.92 4.28 -11.10
C SER A 62 -6.70 3.42 -10.85
N LEU A 63 -6.55 2.33 -11.60
CA LEU A 63 -5.36 1.48 -11.54
C LEU A 63 -4.11 2.26 -12.00
N ALA A 64 -4.23 3.03 -13.07
CA ALA A 64 -3.21 3.96 -13.55
C ALA A 64 -3.81 5.37 -13.79
N PRO A 65 -3.11 6.46 -13.43
CA PRO A 65 -1.81 6.50 -12.76
C PRO A 65 -1.89 6.26 -11.24
N THR A 66 -3.05 6.47 -10.60
CA THR A 66 -3.18 6.52 -9.13
C THR A 66 -2.62 5.28 -8.42
N GLY A 67 -3.13 4.08 -8.74
CA GLY A 67 -2.67 2.84 -8.10
C GLY A 67 -1.17 2.62 -8.25
N ILE A 68 -0.64 2.76 -9.47
CA ILE A 68 0.80 2.59 -9.76
C ILE A 68 1.65 3.57 -8.95
N VAL A 69 1.30 4.86 -8.94
CA VAL A 69 2.06 5.88 -8.20
C VAL A 69 2.00 5.64 -6.69
N VAL A 70 0.84 5.26 -6.15
CA VAL A 70 0.69 4.91 -4.73
C VAL A 70 1.53 3.71 -4.37
N TRP A 71 1.52 2.65 -5.19
CA TRP A 71 2.31 1.45 -4.98
C TRP A 71 3.82 1.73 -4.99
N ILE A 72 4.32 2.39 -6.05
CA ILE A 72 5.74 2.73 -6.16
C ILE A 72 6.19 3.60 -4.98
N SER A 73 5.39 4.62 -4.63
CA SER A 73 5.72 5.49 -3.49
C SER A 73 5.72 4.73 -2.17
N THR A 74 4.76 3.83 -1.94
CA THR A 74 4.68 2.96 -0.75
C THR A 74 5.94 2.13 -0.58
N VAL A 75 6.41 1.49 -1.66
CA VAL A 75 7.63 0.67 -1.63
C VAL A 75 8.87 1.53 -1.46
N VAL A 76 9.07 2.54 -2.32
CA VAL A 76 10.30 3.34 -2.34
C VAL A 76 10.49 4.10 -1.03
N VAL A 77 9.48 4.84 -0.59
CA VAL A 77 9.54 5.61 0.66
C VAL A 77 9.62 4.65 1.86
N GLY A 78 8.88 3.54 1.84
CA GLY A 78 8.95 2.53 2.90
C GLY A 78 10.36 1.96 3.08
N MET A 79 11.04 1.60 1.98
CA MET A 79 12.41 1.08 2.04
C MET A 79 13.43 2.15 2.46
N VAL A 80 13.29 3.38 1.95
CA VAL A 80 14.16 4.50 2.34
C VAL A 80 14.03 4.79 3.83
N LEU A 81 12.82 4.95 4.34
CA LEU A 81 12.58 5.23 5.76
C LEU A 81 13.07 4.09 6.65
N ARG A 82 12.81 2.83 6.29
CA ARG A 82 13.34 1.68 7.01
C ARG A 82 14.87 1.69 7.08
N LYS A 83 15.54 1.99 5.97
CA LYS A 83 17.01 2.09 5.94
C LYS A 83 17.51 3.23 6.84
N LEU A 84 16.84 4.37 6.83
CA LEU A 84 17.20 5.53 7.66
C LEU A 84 16.97 5.30 9.15
N THR A 85 16.02 4.44 9.52
CA THR A 85 15.77 4.05 10.92
C THR A 85 16.42 2.72 11.31
N SER A 86 17.46 2.31 10.58
CA SER A 86 18.22 1.08 10.84
C SER A 86 17.38 -0.21 10.88
N ALA A 87 16.19 -0.20 10.28
CA ALA A 87 15.37 -1.39 10.12
C ALA A 87 15.88 -2.24 8.95
N GLY A 88 15.73 -3.57 9.05
CA GLY A 88 16.21 -4.50 8.04
C GLY A 88 15.57 -4.28 6.66
N VAL A 89 16.41 -4.23 5.61
CA VAL A 89 16.03 -4.14 4.19
C VAL A 89 16.85 -5.16 3.39
N ALA A 90 16.50 -6.44 3.52
CA ALA A 90 17.07 -7.49 2.69
C ALA A 90 16.52 -7.43 1.25
N VAL A 91 17.29 -7.88 0.26
CA VAL A 91 16.82 -7.94 -1.15
C VAL A 91 15.55 -8.78 -1.28
N SER A 92 15.48 -9.91 -0.57
CA SER A 92 14.27 -10.75 -0.51
C SER A 92 13.08 -9.99 0.07
N PHE A 93 13.29 -9.17 1.10
CA PHE A 93 12.25 -8.32 1.67
C PHE A 93 11.75 -7.28 0.67
N ILE A 94 12.64 -6.65 -0.12
CA ILE A 94 12.22 -5.71 -1.17
C ILE A 94 11.30 -6.39 -2.18
N VAL A 95 11.67 -7.56 -2.67
CA VAL A 95 10.88 -8.30 -3.67
C VAL A 95 9.52 -8.70 -3.09
N VAL A 96 9.50 -9.36 -1.93
CA VAL A 96 8.25 -9.83 -1.31
C VAL A 96 7.35 -8.65 -0.93
N ALA A 97 7.89 -7.59 -0.33
CA ALA A 97 7.12 -6.40 0.02
C ALA A 97 6.53 -5.74 -1.23
N SER A 98 7.32 -5.61 -2.31
CA SER A 98 6.87 -5.02 -3.56
C SER A 98 5.72 -5.81 -4.18
N VAL A 99 5.85 -7.14 -4.26
CA VAL A 99 4.82 -8.01 -4.83
C VAL A 99 3.58 -8.04 -3.96
N ALA A 100 3.71 -8.22 -2.65
CA ALA A 100 2.58 -8.27 -1.73
C ALA A 100 1.79 -6.95 -1.75
N THR A 101 2.49 -5.81 -1.67
CA THR A 101 1.84 -4.50 -1.75
C THR A 101 1.26 -4.21 -3.14
N ALA A 102 1.88 -4.70 -4.23
CA ALA A 102 1.31 -4.60 -5.57
C ALA A 102 -0.04 -5.34 -5.65
N VAL A 103 -0.06 -6.60 -5.20
CA VAL A 103 -1.27 -7.43 -5.18
C VAL A 103 -2.37 -6.75 -4.36
N LEU A 104 -2.05 -6.24 -3.17
CA LEU A 104 -3.04 -5.61 -2.32
C LEU A 104 -3.54 -4.28 -2.89
N LEU A 105 -2.65 -3.34 -3.20
CA LEU A 105 -3.01 -1.97 -3.61
C LEU A 105 -3.55 -1.90 -5.04
N LEU A 106 -2.98 -2.67 -5.97
CA LEU A 106 -3.43 -2.69 -7.37
C LEU A 106 -4.55 -3.70 -7.59
N GLY A 107 -4.59 -4.80 -6.83
CA GLY A 107 -5.57 -5.87 -7.01
C GLY A 107 -7.00 -5.41 -6.80
N TRP A 108 -7.31 -4.69 -5.72
CA TRP A 108 -8.68 -4.21 -5.49
C TRP A 108 -9.14 -3.23 -6.58
N ARG A 109 -8.23 -2.38 -7.08
CA ARG A 109 -8.51 -1.47 -8.21
C ARG A 109 -8.71 -2.24 -9.51
N GLY A 110 -7.91 -3.27 -9.75
CA GLY A 110 -8.02 -4.16 -10.91
C GLY A 110 -9.35 -4.90 -10.94
N VAL A 111 -9.78 -5.44 -9.79
CA VAL A 111 -11.09 -6.08 -9.65
C VAL A 111 -12.22 -5.09 -9.95
N LEU A 112 -12.20 -3.89 -9.37
CA LEU A 112 -13.20 -2.87 -9.68
C LEU A 112 -13.23 -2.49 -11.16
N ALA A 113 -12.06 -2.34 -11.79
CA ALA A 113 -11.96 -2.05 -13.21
C ALA A 113 -12.55 -3.17 -14.06
N ALA A 114 -12.28 -4.44 -13.71
CA ALA A 114 -12.81 -5.60 -14.41
C ALA A 114 -14.34 -5.71 -14.26
N VAL A 115 -14.88 -5.51 -13.05
CA VAL A 115 -16.33 -5.53 -12.80
C VAL A 115 -17.03 -4.44 -13.61
N ARG A 116 -16.50 -3.21 -13.63
CA ARG A 116 -17.08 -2.10 -14.41
C ARG A 116 -17.07 -2.37 -15.91
N ARG A 117 -16.00 -2.97 -16.44
CA ARG A 117 -15.92 -3.36 -17.86
C ARG A 117 -17.01 -4.37 -18.23
N ARG A 118 -17.29 -5.35 -17.37
CA ARG A 118 -18.34 -6.35 -17.60
C ARG A 118 -19.76 -5.78 -17.55
N GLN A 119 -19.97 -4.69 -16.83
CA GLN A 119 -21.28 -4.03 -16.75
C GLN A 119 -21.57 -3.11 -17.95
N SER A 120 -20.53 -2.75 -18.71
CA SER A 120 -20.64 -1.91 -19.91
C SER A 120 -20.68 -2.70 -21.22
N ALA A 121 -20.55 -4.03 -21.14
CA ALA A 121 -20.68 -4.97 -22.26
C ALA A 121 -22.05 -5.64 -22.19
#